data_AF-A0A3S0BH90-F1
#
_entry.id   AF-A0A3S0BH90-F1
#
_cell.length_a   1.000
_cell.length_b   1.000
_cell.length_c   1.000
_cell.angle_alpha   90.00
_cell.angle_beta   90.00
_cell.angle_gamma   90.00
#
_symmetry.space_group_name_H-M   'P 1'
#
loop_
_entity.id
_entity.type
_entity.pdbx_description
1 polymer ?
#
loop_
_entity_poly.entity_id
_entity_poly.type
_entity_poly.pdbx_seq_one_letter_code
_entity_poly.pdbx_strand_id
1 'polypeptide(L)'
;MAMNREQKRAMQRAGQLNADGSQAPRDRKAPAQNVKSERTKPLEFVREVRAEMRKVSWPDRQEVIRYSMIVLVALVIFTLGVFAVDYVFGELFRIILDPGNSTSGAAGLLTPPGLY
;
A
#
# COMPACT_ATOMS: atom_id res chain seq x y z
N MET A 1 -34.88 68.27 4.91
CA MET A 1 -34.14 67.93 3.68
C MET A 1 -35.14 67.51 2.61
N ALA A 2 -35.36 68.33 1.57
CA ALA A 2 -36.32 68.06 0.50
C ALA A 2 -35.68 67.08 -0.51
N MET A 3 -36.16 65.83 -0.51
CA MET A 3 -35.65 64.81 -1.41
C MET A 3 -36.05 65.17 -2.84
N ASN A 4 -35.03 65.34 -3.69
CA ASN A 4 -35.14 65.83 -5.04
C ASN A 4 -36.07 64.91 -5.85
N ARG A 5 -37.06 65.48 -6.57
CA ARG A 5 -38.13 64.71 -7.26
C ARG A 5 -37.55 63.73 -8.29
N GLU A 6 -36.33 63.97 -8.73
CA GLU A 6 -35.55 63.12 -9.62
C GLU A 6 -35.06 61.83 -8.95
N GLN A 7 -34.65 61.89 -7.67
CA GLN A 7 -34.20 60.71 -6.92
C GLN A 7 -35.34 59.70 -6.70
N LYS A 8 -36.56 60.20 -6.46
CA LYS A 8 -37.76 59.34 -6.35
C LYS A 8 -38.13 58.67 -7.67
N ARG A 9 -38.05 59.40 -8.79
CA ARG A 9 -38.30 58.84 -10.13
C ARG A 9 -37.21 57.86 -10.56
N ALA A 10 -35.96 58.10 -10.15
CA ALA A 10 -34.84 57.19 -10.40
C ALA A 10 -35.01 55.85 -9.65
N MET A 11 -35.48 55.87 -8.40
CA MET A 11 -35.79 54.62 -7.65
C MET A 11 -36.97 53.84 -8.24
N GLN A 12 -37.97 54.53 -8.80
CA GLN A 12 -39.07 53.88 -9.54
C GLN A 12 -38.63 53.31 -10.88
N ARG A 13 -37.80 54.03 -11.65
CA ARG A 13 -37.21 53.51 -12.90
C ARG A 13 -36.23 52.36 -12.67
N ALA A 14 -35.56 52.33 -11.52
CA ALA A 14 -34.71 51.23 -11.08
C ALA A 14 -35.49 49.97 -10.65
N GLY A 15 -36.81 49.92 -10.88
CA GLY A 15 -37.63 48.71 -10.82
C GLY A 15 -37.80 48.11 -9.41
N GLN A 16 -37.60 48.91 -8.36
CA GLN A 16 -37.59 48.43 -6.97
C GLN A 16 -38.85 48.72 -6.16
N LEU A 17 -39.92 49.20 -6.80
CA LEU A 17 -41.15 49.59 -6.11
C LEU A 17 -42.36 49.10 -6.92
N ASN A 18 -43.16 48.21 -6.32
CA ASN A 18 -44.45 47.80 -6.86
C ASN A 18 -45.47 48.95 -6.71
N ALA A 19 -46.56 48.91 -7.47
CA ALA A 19 -47.59 49.96 -7.56
C ALA A 19 -48.29 50.34 -6.23
N ASP A 20 -48.02 49.62 -5.15
CA ASP A 20 -48.58 49.80 -3.80
C ASP A 20 -47.55 50.33 -2.77
N GLY A 21 -46.37 50.79 -3.21
CA GLY A 21 -45.40 51.47 -2.32
C GLY A 21 -44.68 50.59 -1.28
N SER A 22 -44.96 49.28 -1.24
CA SER A 22 -44.21 48.31 -0.44
C SER A 22 -42.96 47.84 -1.18
N GLN A 23 -41.83 47.81 -0.47
CA GLN A 23 -40.57 47.28 -1.01
C GLN A 23 -40.76 45.79 -1.30
N ALA A 24 -40.55 45.38 -2.56
CA ALA A 24 -40.55 43.97 -2.91
C ALA A 24 -39.55 43.24 -1.99
N PRO A 25 -39.92 42.13 -1.32
CA PRO A 25 -38.96 41.35 -0.59
C PRO A 25 -37.91 40.94 -1.62
N ARG A 26 -36.70 41.48 -1.50
CA ARG A 26 -35.56 40.86 -2.14
C ARG A 26 -35.45 39.51 -1.45
N ASP A 27 -36.04 38.49 -2.07
CA ASP A 27 -35.68 37.08 -1.92
C ASP A 27 -34.23 36.93 -2.37
N ARG A 28 -33.32 37.61 -1.68
CA ARG A 28 -31.94 37.23 -1.62
C ARG A 28 -31.93 36.06 -0.65
N LYS A 29 -32.45 34.92 -1.12
CA LYS A 29 -31.85 33.63 -0.77
C LYS A 29 -30.39 33.80 -1.12
N ALA A 30 -29.60 34.29 -0.16
CA ALA A 30 -28.17 34.15 -0.21
C ALA A 30 -27.98 32.66 -0.49
N PRO A 31 -27.34 32.27 -1.61
CA PRO A 31 -27.02 30.87 -1.78
C PRO A 31 -26.18 30.55 -0.55
N ALA A 32 -26.74 29.74 0.35
CA ALA A 32 -26.00 29.20 1.47
C ALA A 32 -24.77 28.59 0.82
N GLN A 33 -23.61 29.25 0.98
CA GLN A 33 -22.36 28.73 0.49
C GLN A 33 -22.16 27.45 1.28
N ASN A 34 -22.57 26.35 0.66
CA ASN A 34 -22.33 25.02 1.13
C ASN A 34 -20.81 24.89 1.04
N VAL A 35 -20.16 25.22 2.15
CA VAL A 35 -18.73 24.98 2.37
C VAL A 35 -18.63 23.47 2.48
N LYS A 36 -18.80 22.77 1.34
CA LYS A 36 -18.43 21.37 1.20
C LYS A 36 -16.97 21.38 1.56
N SER A 37 -16.65 20.86 2.74
CA SER A 37 -15.29 20.66 3.18
C SER A 37 -14.52 20.10 1.98
N GLU A 38 -13.59 20.88 1.45
CA GLU A 38 -12.73 20.52 0.34
C GLU A 38 -11.72 19.51 0.89
N ARG A 39 -12.23 18.33 1.26
CA ARG A 39 -11.40 17.18 1.58
C ARG A 39 -10.74 16.80 0.27
N THR A 40 -9.42 16.85 0.26
CA THR A 40 -8.60 16.41 -0.85
C THR A 40 -9.12 15.05 -1.29
N LYS A 41 -9.53 14.94 -2.55
CA LYS A 41 -10.09 13.68 -3.04
C LYS A 41 -8.96 12.65 -3.03
N PRO A 42 -9.19 11.38 -2.66
CA PRO A 42 -8.14 10.35 -2.67
C PRO A 42 -7.37 10.27 -4.00
N LEU A 43 -8.04 10.58 -5.11
CA LEU A 43 -7.44 10.63 -6.44
C LEU A 43 -6.45 11.81 -6.61
N GLU A 44 -6.73 12.96 -6.00
CA GLU A 44 -5.82 14.13 -6.00
C GLU A 44 -4.57 13.83 -5.18
N PHE A 45 -4.72 13.20 -4.01
CA PHE A 45 -3.61 12.74 -3.18
C PHE A 45 -2.67 11.77 -3.91
N VAL A 46 -3.20 10.75 -4.60
CA VAL A 46 -2.36 9.81 -5.39
C VAL A 46 -1.62 10.53 -6.52
N ARG A 47 -2.24 11.54 -7.14
CA ARG A 47 -1.60 12.35 -8.17
C ARG A 47 -0.44 13.16 -7.60
N GLU A 48 -0.62 13.75 -6.42
CA GLU A 48 0.43 14.47 -5.69
C GLU A 48 1.57 13.54 -5.28
N VAL A 49 1.27 12.35 -4.71
CA VAL A 49 2.29 11.34 -4.37
C VAL A 49 3.08 10.91 -5.59
N ARG A 50 2.44 10.66 -6.73
CA ARG A 50 3.14 10.33 -7.98
C ARG A 50 4.04 11.47 -8.45
N ALA A 51 3.62 12.73 -8.30
CA ALA A 51 4.43 13.88 -8.64
C ALA A 51 5.66 14.01 -7.73
N GLU A 52 5.53 13.72 -6.44
CA GLU A 52 6.64 13.70 -5.49
C GLU A 52 7.58 12.52 -5.72
N MET A 53 7.05 11.33 -5.99
CA MET A 53 7.82 10.12 -6.29
C MET A 53 8.70 10.26 -7.55
N ARG A 54 8.36 11.18 -8.47
CA ARG A 54 9.21 11.50 -9.64
C ARG A 54 10.46 12.31 -9.26
N LYS A 55 10.48 12.98 -8.11
CA LYS A 55 11.66 13.68 -7.59
C LYS A 55 12.64 12.72 -6.92
N VAL A 56 12.18 11.52 -6.55
CA VAL A 56 13.03 10.49 -5.97
C VAL A 56 13.95 9.95 -7.06
N SER A 57 15.25 10.06 -6.83
CA SER A 57 16.29 9.46 -7.65
C SER A 57 16.34 7.96 -7.37
N TRP A 58 15.52 7.20 -8.08
CA TRP A 58 15.58 5.74 -8.08
C TRP A 58 16.87 5.25 -8.74
N PRO A 59 17.46 4.16 -8.23
CA PRO A 59 18.70 3.61 -8.77
C PRO A 59 18.52 3.16 -10.22
N ASP A 60 19.61 3.19 -11.00
CA ASP A 60 19.60 2.70 -12.37
C ASP A 60 19.31 1.19 -12.41
N ARG A 61 18.67 0.72 -13.48
CA ARG A 61 18.34 -0.69 -13.64
C ARG A 61 19.58 -1.58 -13.56
N GLN A 62 20.73 -1.11 -14.05
CA GLN A 62 21.99 -1.85 -13.99
C GLN A 62 22.52 -1.96 -12.56
N GLU A 63 22.35 -0.92 -11.74
CA GLU A 63 22.74 -0.94 -10.32
C GLU A 63 21.87 -1.94 -9.55
N VAL A 64 20.55 -1.91 -9.77
CA VAL A 64 19.62 -2.86 -9.16
C VAL A 64 20.00 -4.30 -9.50
N ILE A 65 20.32 -4.58 -10.77
CA ILE A 65 20.75 -5.91 -11.22
C ILE A 65 22.08 -6.30 -10.54
N ARG A 66 23.06 -5.39 -10.47
CA ARG A 66 24.36 -5.64 -9.85
C ARG A 66 24.20 -6.00 -8.37
N TYR A 67 23.43 -5.23 -7.61
CA TYR A 67 23.18 -5.52 -6.21
C TYR A 67 22.36 -6.79 -6.01
N SER A 68 21.37 -7.05 -6.87
CA SER A 68 20.59 -8.30 -6.82
C SER A 68 21.46 -9.52 -7.08
N MET A 69 22.40 -9.45 -8.02
CA MET A 69 23.37 -10.52 -8.29
C MET A 69 24.24 -10.81 -7.07
N ILE A 70 24.74 -9.78 -6.38
CA ILE A 70 25.54 -9.96 -5.15
C ILE A 70 24.73 -10.72 -4.09
N VAL A 71 23.47 -10.34 -3.87
CA VAL A 71 22.58 -11.00 -2.90
C VAL A 71 22.30 -12.45 -3.32
N LEU A 72 22.07 -12.71 -4.62
CA LEU A 72 21.87 -14.07 -5.14
C LEU A 72 23.10 -14.96 -4.89
N VAL A 73 24.31 -14.47 -5.14
CA VAL A 73 25.54 -15.22 -4.85
C VAL A 73 25.66 -15.50 -3.35
N ALA A 74 25.41 -14.49 -2.51
CA ALA A 74 25.43 -14.68 -1.06
C ALA A 74 24.42 -15.73 -0.61
N LEU A 75 23.18 -15.69 -1.13
CA LEU A 75 22.15 -16.69 -0.85
C LEU A 75 22.59 -18.10 -1.23
N VAL A 76 23.21 -18.28 -2.40
CA VAL A 76 23.75 -19.58 -2.82
C VAL A 76 24.82 -20.08 -1.84
N ILE A 77 25.77 -19.21 -1.45
CA ILE A 77 26.82 -19.57 -0.48
C ILE A 77 26.21 -19.97 0.86
N PHE A 78 25.27 -19.19 1.41
CA PHE A 78 24.59 -19.52 2.66
C PHE A 78 23.80 -20.82 2.55
N THR A 79 23.08 -21.03 1.46
CA THR A 79 22.29 -22.25 1.24
C THR A 79 23.19 -23.47 1.17
N LEU A 80 24.29 -23.41 0.43
CA LEU A 80 25.27 -24.49 0.37
C LEU A 80 25.97 -24.72 1.72
N GLY A 81 26.26 -23.64 2.45
CA GLY A 81 26.84 -23.71 3.79
C GLY A 81 25.92 -24.42 4.78
N VAL A 82 24.66 -24.02 4.85
CA VAL A 82 23.65 -24.67 5.70
C VAL A 82 23.44 -26.12 5.27
N PHE A 83 23.31 -26.38 3.98
CA PHE A 83 23.18 -27.75 3.46
C PHE A 83 24.36 -28.64 3.84
N ALA A 84 25.59 -28.14 3.73
CA ALA A 84 26.78 -28.89 4.12
C ALA A 84 26.79 -29.21 5.62
N VAL A 85 26.40 -28.23 6.44
CA VAL A 85 26.29 -28.40 7.89
C VAL A 85 25.21 -29.44 8.23
N ASP A 86 24.02 -29.33 7.64
CA ASP A 86 22.93 -30.30 7.83
C ASP A 86 23.34 -31.71 7.41
N TYR A 87 24.08 -31.84 6.31
CA TYR A 87 24.61 -33.13 5.86
C TYR A 87 25.58 -33.75 6.87
N VAL A 88 26.53 -32.96 7.37
CA VAL A 88 27.50 -33.40 8.39
C VAL A 88 26.80 -33.81 9.68
N PHE A 89 25.83 -33.01 10.14
CA PHE A 89 25.05 -33.38 11.31
C PHE A 89 24.24 -34.65 11.07
N GLY A 90 23.62 -34.81 9.90
CA GLY A 90 22.88 -36.03 9.55
C GLY A 90 23.74 -37.29 9.63
N GLU A 91 24.96 -37.23 9.10
CA GLU A 91 25.89 -38.35 9.17
C GLU A 91 26.39 -38.61 10.60
N LEU A 92 26.68 -37.54 11.35
CA LEU A 92 27.05 -37.65 12.77
C LEU A 92 25.93 -38.30 13.59
N PHE A 93 24.67 -37.93 13.35
CA PHE A 93 23.52 -38.55 14.00
C PHE A 93 23.39 -40.03 13.64
N ARG A 94 23.64 -40.43 12.39
CA ARG A 94 23.64 -41.86 12.00
C ARG A 94 24.68 -42.64 12.77
N ILE A 95 25.91 -42.13 12.85
CA ILE A 95 27.02 -42.77 13.58
C ILE A 95 26.69 -42.91 15.07
N ILE A 96 26.08 -41.89 15.68
CA ILE A 96 25.75 -41.90 17.11
C ILE A 96 24.54 -42.77 17.44
N LEU A 97 23.49 -42.73 16.62
CA LEU A 97 22.21 -43.38 16.91
C LEU A 97 22.19 -44.85 16.46
N ASP A 98 22.94 -45.20 15.42
CA ASP A 98 23.17 -46.57 15.00
C ASP A 98 24.68 -46.89 14.88
N PRO A 99 25.39 -46.97 16.03
CA PRO A 99 26.83 -47.25 16.05
C PRO A 99 27.18 -48.69 15.63
N GLY A 100 26.21 -49.53 15.22
CA GLY A 100 26.48 -50.96 15.05
C GLY A 100 25.50 -51.84 14.27
N ASN A 101 24.60 -51.36 13.41
CA ASN A 101 23.60 -52.26 12.82
C ASN A 101 23.33 -52.17 11.31
N SER A 102 24.34 -52.46 10.48
CA SER A 102 24.11 -52.89 9.08
C SER A 102 24.05 -54.41 8.88
N THR A 103 23.86 -55.23 9.93
CA THR A 103 23.85 -56.70 9.80
C THR A 103 22.72 -57.44 10.53
N SER A 104 21.67 -56.76 10.97
CA SER A 104 20.44 -57.45 11.44
C SER A 104 19.66 -58.15 10.32
N GLY A 105 19.93 -57.87 9.04
CA GLY A 105 19.28 -58.53 7.91
C GLY A 105 19.65 -60.00 7.72
N ALA A 106 20.71 -60.49 8.35
CA ALA A 106 21.12 -61.91 8.31
C ALA A 106 20.54 -62.75 9.46
N ALA A 107 20.08 -62.10 10.55
CA ALA A 107 19.53 -62.80 11.71
C ALA A 107 18.14 -63.40 11.47
N GLY A 108 17.41 -62.92 10.46
CA GLY A 108 16.11 -63.48 10.03
C GLY A 108 16.20 -64.69 9.08
N LEU A 109 17.40 -65.05 8.61
CA LEU A 109 17.62 -66.15 7.66
C LEU A 109 18.00 -67.49 8.33
N LEU A 110 18.17 -67.52 9.65
CA LEU A 110 18.58 -68.71 10.40
C LEU A 110 17.46 -69.34 11.24
N THR A 111 16.22 -68.85 11.16
CA THR A 111 15.08 -69.51 11.80
C THR A 111 14.47 -70.51 10.81
N PRO A 112 14.66 -71.83 10.96
CA PRO A 112 14.05 -72.81 10.08
C PRO A 112 12.52 -72.76 10.24
N PRO A 113 11.74 -72.76 9.15
CA PRO A 113 10.29 -72.84 9.23
C PRO A 113 9.90 -74.27 9.64
N GLY A 114 9.51 -74.43 10.91
CA GLY A 114 8.80 -75.63 11.38
C GLY A 114 9.52 -76.43 12.44
N LEU A 115 9.46 -75.98 13.69
CA LEU A 115 9.30 -76.84 14.85
C LEU A 115 8.40 -76.14 15.89
N TYR A 116 7.17 -76.65 15.96
CA TYR A 116 6.03 -76.39 16.86
C TYR A 116 5.42 -74.99 16.89
#